data_AF-A0A7C3YBA1-F1
#
_entry.id   AF-A0A7C3YBA1-F1
#
_cell.length_a   1.000
_cell.length_b   1.000
_cell.length_c   1.000
_cell.angle_alpha   90.00
_cell.angle_beta   90.00
_cell.angle_gamma   90.00
#
_symmetry.space_group_name_H-M   'P 1'
#
loop_
_entity.id
_entity.type
_entity.pdbx_description
1 polymer ?
#
loop_
_entity_poly.entity_id
_entity_poly.type
_entity_poly.pdbx_seq_one_letter_code
_entity_poly.pdbx_strand_id
1 'polypeptide(L)'
;MHVVGYCEANHAATPEDVIESCKMARQVIQTALAGQPDMTADPEVQRRKDELVREAMVIVDAVRQLGSGVADPLTDVEVLARAVEIGLLDAPQLKGNPHACGKVRTRPVNGAIVAVDEEGRPLTESERIARIFQSL
;
A
#
# COMPACT_ATOMS: atom_id res chain seq x y z
N MET A 1 -3.78 -11.95 11.42
CA MET A 1 -5.01 -11.81 10.62
C MET A 1 -6.00 -10.97 11.42
N HIS A 2 -6.53 -9.90 10.84
CA HIS A 2 -7.67 -9.15 11.40
C HIS A 2 -8.96 -9.76 10.84
N VAL A 3 -9.96 -10.01 11.69
CA VAL A 3 -11.27 -10.55 11.26
C VAL A 3 -12.24 -9.38 11.14
N VAL A 4 -12.76 -9.18 9.93
CA VAL A 4 -13.80 -8.20 9.65
C VAL A 4 -15.17 -8.84 9.92
N GLY A 5 -16.03 -8.11 10.62
CA GLY A 5 -17.40 -8.56 10.87
C GLY A 5 -18.19 -8.62 9.56
N TYR A 6 -18.97 -9.68 9.32
CA TYR A 6 -19.82 -9.75 8.13
C TYR A 6 -20.84 -8.59 8.05
N CYS A 7 -21.09 -7.91 9.18
CA CYS A 7 -21.96 -6.76 9.31
C CYS A 7 -21.29 -5.40 9.01
N GLU A 8 -20.00 -5.36 8.62
CA GLU A 8 -19.18 -4.13 8.50
C GLU A 8 -19.88 -3.01 7.72
N ALA A 9 -20.53 -3.35 6.61
CA ALA A 9 -21.20 -2.38 5.74
C ALA A 9 -22.58 -1.93 6.25
N ASN A 10 -23.09 -2.50 7.35
CA ASN A 10 -24.45 -2.29 7.83
C ASN A 10 -24.50 -1.64 9.23
N HIS A 11 -23.88 -2.26 10.24
CA HIS A 11 -23.91 -1.77 11.62
C HIS A 11 -22.65 -2.13 12.41
N ALA A 12 -22.48 -1.45 13.56
CA ALA A 12 -21.40 -1.75 14.49
C ALA A 12 -21.53 -3.18 15.02
N ALA A 13 -20.46 -3.95 14.93
CA ALA A 13 -20.49 -5.37 15.26
C ALA A 13 -20.91 -5.62 16.72
N THR A 14 -21.93 -6.46 16.89
CA THR A 14 -22.32 -6.99 18.19
C THR A 14 -21.40 -8.15 18.60
N PRO A 15 -21.40 -8.56 19.88
CA PRO A 15 -20.66 -9.76 20.30
C PRO A 15 -20.98 -11.00 19.45
N GLU A 16 -22.24 -11.18 19.08
CA GLU A 16 -22.71 -12.30 18.26
C GLU A 16 -22.12 -12.26 16.85
N ASP A 17 -22.11 -11.09 16.20
CA ASP A 17 -21.53 -10.91 14.86
C ASP A 17 -20.03 -11.23 14.83
N VAL A 18 -19.32 -10.79 15.87
CA VAL A 18 -17.88 -11.05 16.04
C VAL A 18 -17.62 -12.55 16.22
N ILE A 19 -18.39 -13.22 17.09
CA ILE A 19 -18.25 -14.66 17.33
C ILE A 19 -18.47 -15.42 16.02
N GLU A 20 -19.50 -15.08 15.26
CA GLU A 20 -19.82 -15.80 14.02
C GLU A 20 -18.77 -15.56 12.93
N SER A 21 -18.34 -14.31 12.74
CA SER A 21 -17.26 -13.97 11.81
C SER A 21 -15.95 -14.70 12.17
N CYS A 22 -15.65 -14.83 13.46
CA CYS A 22 -14.50 -15.58 13.93
C CYS A 22 -14.62 -17.09 13.68
N LYS A 23 -15.81 -17.69 13.83
CA LYS A 23 -16.04 -19.11 13.47
C LYS A 23 -15.80 -19.33 11.99
N MET A 24 -16.33 -18.45 11.12
CA MET A 24 -16.14 -18.52 9.67
C MET A 24 -14.65 -18.43 9.31
N ALA A 25 -13.95 -17.42 9.85
CA ALA A 25 -12.51 -17.25 9.61
C ALA A 25 -11.70 -18.46 10.08
N ARG A 26 -12.03 -19.01 11.26
CA ARG A 26 -11.39 -20.22 11.79
C ARG A 26 -11.61 -21.43 10.88
N GLN A 27 -12.82 -21.62 10.35
CA GLN A 27 -13.11 -22.71 9.43
C GLN A 27 -12.26 -22.62 8.16
N VAL A 28 -12.12 -21.42 7.58
CA VAL A 28 -11.27 -21.19 6.40
C VAL A 28 -9.80 -21.50 6.72
N ILE A 29 -9.30 -21.05 7.87
CA ILE A 29 -7.93 -21.37 8.32
C ILE A 29 -7.74 -22.88 8.44
N GLN A 30 -8.66 -23.58 9.11
CA GLN A 30 -8.57 -25.04 9.27
C GLN A 30 -8.59 -25.77 7.93
N THR A 31 -9.42 -25.31 7.00
CA THR A 31 -9.48 -25.83 5.63
C THR A 31 -8.16 -25.60 4.91
N ALA A 32 -7.57 -24.41 5.07
CA ALA A 32 -6.30 -24.09 4.46
C ALA A 32 -5.15 -24.97 4.99
N LEU A 33 -5.12 -25.20 6.30
CA LEU A 33 -4.14 -26.07 6.95
C LEU A 33 -4.33 -27.56 6.59
N ALA A 34 -5.54 -27.98 6.24
CA ALA A 34 -5.80 -29.33 5.73
C ALA A 34 -5.25 -29.56 4.31
N GLY A 35 -4.86 -28.50 3.60
CA GLY A 35 -4.22 -28.55 2.30
C GLY A 35 -4.77 -27.50 1.34
N GLN A 36 -3.87 -26.78 0.67
CA GLN A 36 -4.16 -25.81 -0.40
C GLN A 36 -3.05 -25.87 -1.45
N PRO A 37 -3.31 -25.41 -2.69
CA PRO A 37 -2.25 -25.16 -3.66
C PRO A 37 -1.17 -24.22 -3.09
N ASP A 38 0.09 -24.52 -3.39
CA ASP A 38 1.19 -23.62 -3.05
C ASP A 38 1.19 -22.42 -3.99
N MET A 39 0.56 -21.32 -3.54
CA MET A 39 0.51 -20.06 -4.29
C MET A 39 1.90 -19.43 -4.46
N THR A 40 2.91 -19.85 -3.70
CA THR A 40 4.28 -19.32 -3.84
C THR A 40 4.97 -19.88 -5.08
N ALA A 41 4.54 -21.02 -5.62
CA ALA A 41 5.08 -21.56 -6.86
C ALA A 41 4.49 -20.90 -8.12
N ASP A 42 3.42 -20.11 -7.99
CA ASP A 42 2.72 -19.51 -9.11
C ASP A 42 3.57 -18.40 -9.78
N PRO A 43 3.86 -18.50 -11.10
CA PRO A 43 4.65 -17.50 -11.82
C PRO A 43 4.06 -16.08 -11.81
N GLU A 44 2.74 -15.93 -11.76
CA GLU A 44 2.07 -14.63 -11.68
C GLU A 44 2.25 -14.00 -10.30
N VAL A 45 2.15 -14.80 -9.23
CA VAL A 45 2.44 -14.36 -7.86
C VAL A 45 3.90 -13.93 -7.72
N GLN A 46 4.83 -14.74 -8.23
CA GLN A 46 6.26 -14.41 -8.18
C GLN A 46 6.58 -13.12 -8.94
N ARG A 47 6.05 -12.95 -10.15
CA ARG A 47 6.21 -11.73 -10.96
C ARG A 47 5.70 -10.51 -10.22
N ARG A 48 4.50 -10.58 -9.62
CA ARG A 48 3.90 -9.46 -8.89
C ARG A 48 4.67 -9.13 -7.60
N LYS A 49 5.12 -10.15 -6.87
CA LYS A 49 5.97 -9.98 -5.69
C LYS A 49 7.26 -9.24 -6.05
N ASP A 50 7.96 -9.66 -7.11
CA ASP A 50 9.20 -9.03 -7.53
C ASP A 50 8.98 -7.59 -8.01
N GLU A 51 7.87 -7.31 -8.69
CA GLU A 51 7.46 -5.94 -9.05
C GLU A 51 7.26 -5.07 -7.81
N LEU A 52 6.45 -5.52 -6.84
CA LEU A 52 6.17 -4.77 -5.61
C LEU A 52 7.43 -4.50 -4.79
N VAL A 53 8.33 -5.48 -4.69
CA VAL A 53 9.62 -5.31 -3.99
C VAL A 53 10.47 -4.27 -4.71
N ARG A 54 10.57 -4.31 -6.04
CA ARG A 54 11.32 -3.31 -6.81
C ARG A 54 10.74 -1.91 -6.63
N GLU A 55 9.43 -1.75 -6.82
CA GLU A 55 8.75 -0.45 -6.68
C GLU A 55 8.91 0.12 -5.26
N ALA A 56 8.77 -0.71 -4.22
CA ALA A 56 8.99 -0.29 -2.83
C ALA A 56 10.43 0.18 -2.59
N MET A 57 11.43 -0.49 -3.17
CA MET A 57 12.82 -0.08 -3.03
C MET A 57 13.11 1.24 -3.73
N VAL A 58 12.45 1.54 -4.86
CA VAL A 58 12.56 2.86 -5.51
C VAL A 58 12.08 3.97 -4.57
N ILE A 59 10.98 3.75 -3.83
CA ILE A 59 10.49 4.71 -2.83
C ILE A 59 11.51 4.86 -1.69
N VAL A 60 12.03 3.75 -1.16
CA VAL A 60 13.03 3.76 -0.07
C VAL A 60 14.28 4.53 -0.48
N ASP A 61 14.78 4.31 -1.70
CA ASP A 61 15.97 4.99 -2.19
C ASP A 61 15.70 6.48 -2.46
N ALA A 62 14.50 6.85 -2.87
CA ALA A 62 14.10 8.25 -2.99
C ALA A 62 14.01 8.95 -1.62
N VAL A 63 13.57 8.27 -0.55
CA VAL A 63 13.61 8.83 0.82
C VAL A 63 15.06 9.02 1.27
N ARG A 64 15.96 8.07 0.96
CA ARG A 64 17.40 8.22 1.22
C ARG A 64 18.01 9.39 0.47
N GLN A 65 17.64 9.57 -0.79
CA GLN A 65 18.09 10.70 -1.60
C GLN A 65 17.58 12.04 -1.05
N LEU A 66 16.31 12.09 -0.62
CA LEU A 66 15.69 13.29 -0.04
C LEU A 66 16.43 13.74 1.23
N GLY A 67 16.85 12.81 2.07
CA GLY A 67 17.60 13.07 3.30
C GLY A 67 19.12 13.01 3.16
N SER A 68 19.69 13.24 1.97
CA SER A 68 21.15 13.17 1.80
C SER A 68 21.86 14.14 2.75
N GLY A 69 22.55 13.61 3.77
CA GLY A 69 23.26 14.41 4.78
C GLY A 69 22.86 14.15 6.23
N VAL A 70 21.75 13.44 6.48
CA VAL A 70 21.42 12.95 7.83
C VAL A 70 21.98 11.53 8.06
N ALA A 71 22.08 11.13 9.33
CA ALA A 71 22.65 9.83 9.70
C ALA A 71 21.83 8.64 9.16
N ASP A 72 20.51 8.69 9.31
CA ASP A 72 19.59 7.71 8.76
C ASP A 72 18.30 8.38 8.25
N PRO A 73 18.20 8.64 6.93
CA PRO A 73 17.02 9.27 6.33
C PRO A 73 15.71 8.51 6.52
N LEU A 74 15.76 7.18 6.78
CA LEU A 74 14.56 6.36 6.91
C LEU A 74 13.93 6.44 8.31
N THR A 75 14.62 7.04 9.27
CA THR A 75 14.15 7.23 10.64
C THR A 75 14.14 8.71 11.07
N ASP A 76 14.64 9.60 10.22
CA ASP A 76 14.66 11.04 10.46
C ASP A 76 13.26 11.67 10.30
N VAL A 77 12.82 12.37 11.34
CA VAL A 77 11.46 12.97 11.39
C VAL A 77 11.27 14.05 10.33
N GLU A 78 12.28 14.87 10.08
CA GLU A 78 12.19 15.97 9.12
C GLU A 78 12.15 15.43 7.69
N VAL A 79 12.96 14.42 7.39
CA VAL A 79 12.97 13.73 6.09
C VAL A 79 11.62 13.05 5.83
N LEU A 80 11.09 12.30 6.79
CA LEU A 80 9.81 11.60 6.63
C LEU A 80 8.63 12.57 6.52
N ALA A 81 8.62 13.64 7.31
CA ALA A 81 7.60 14.69 7.19
C ALA A 81 7.66 15.32 5.78
N ARG A 82 8.86 15.67 5.32
CA ARG A 82 9.04 16.23 3.98
C ARG A 82 8.59 15.26 2.89
N ALA A 83 8.88 13.97 3.03
CA ALA A 83 8.46 12.93 2.08
C ALA A 83 6.94 12.87 1.94
N VAL A 84 6.18 13.08 3.02
CA VAL A 84 4.71 13.15 3.00
C VAL A 84 4.21 14.46 2.36
N GLU A 85 4.82 15.59 2.71
CA GLU A 85 4.45 16.91 2.16
C GLU A 85 4.59 16.98 0.64
N ILE A 86 5.68 16.43 0.09
CA ILE A 86 5.95 16.47 -1.35
C ILE A 86 5.24 15.34 -2.12
N GLY A 87 4.66 14.38 -1.40
CA GLY A 87 3.93 13.25 -1.97
C GLY A 87 4.82 12.08 -2.39
N LEU A 88 6.05 11.99 -1.88
CA LEU A 88 6.86 10.79 -2.02
C LEU A 88 6.23 9.62 -1.27
N LEU A 89 5.74 9.88 -0.05
CA LEU A 89 4.88 9.01 0.75
C LEU A 89 3.46 9.57 0.75
N ASP A 90 2.59 9.10 -0.14
CA ASP A 90 1.25 9.67 -0.33
C ASP A 90 0.17 8.57 -0.36
N ALA A 91 -1.07 8.96 -0.08
CA ALA A 91 -2.23 8.08 -0.19
C ALA A 91 -3.48 8.88 -0.62
N PRO A 92 -4.40 8.27 -1.39
CA PRO A 92 -5.61 8.96 -1.84
C PRO A 92 -6.46 9.57 -0.70
N GLN A 93 -6.43 8.94 0.48
CA GLN A 93 -7.16 9.38 1.67
C GLN A 93 -6.53 10.60 2.35
N LEU A 94 -5.32 11.03 1.96
CA LEU A 94 -4.67 12.24 2.46
C LEU A 94 -5.17 13.51 1.76
N LYS A 95 -6.02 13.37 0.73
CA LYS A 95 -6.59 14.51 0.01
C LYS A 95 -7.29 15.48 0.96
N GLY A 96 -6.82 16.73 0.97
CA GLY A 96 -7.35 17.80 1.80
C GLY A 96 -6.70 17.92 3.18
N ASN A 97 -5.71 17.09 3.50
CA ASN A 97 -4.90 17.25 4.69
C ASN A 97 -3.87 18.39 4.50
N PRO A 98 -3.82 19.41 5.39
CA PRO A 98 -2.88 20.52 5.26
C PRO A 98 -1.39 20.13 5.41
N HIS A 99 -1.10 18.94 5.93
CA HIS A 99 0.26 18.45 6.18
C HIS A 99 0.68 17.30 5.24
N ALA A 100 -0.12 17.00 4.21
CA ALA A 100 0.20 15.93 3.26
C ALA A 100 -0.15 16.33 1.82
N CYS A 101 0.56 15.75 0.84
CA CYS A 101 0.32 16.05 -0.57
C CYS A 101 -1.09 15.66 -1.01
N GLY A 102 -1.51 14.41 -0.79
CA GLY A 102 -2.84 13.91 -1.10
C GLY A 102 -3.22 13.99 -2.58
N LYS A 103 -2.24 13.94 -3.48
CA LYS A 103 -2.41 14.09 -4.94
C LYS A 103 -2.27 12.79 -5.69
N VAL A 104 -1.72 11.74 -5.08
CA VAL A 104 -1.61 10.42 -5.72
C VAL A 104 -2.99 9.91 -6.15
N ARG A 105 -3.07 9.44 -7.39
CA ARG A 105 -4.26 8.82 -7.95
C ARG A 105 -4.00 7.34 -8.10
N THR A 106 -4.98 6.53 -7.73
CA THR A 106 -4.89 5.07 -7.89
C THR A 106 -6.11 4.51 -8.60
N ARG A 107 -5.94 3.40 -9.31
CA ARG A 107 -7.04 2.66 -9.96
C ARG A 107 -6.87 1.15 -9.83
N PRO A 108 -7.98 0.40 -9.81
CA PRO A 108 -7.93 -1.03 -10.03
C PRO A 108 -7.60 -1.34 -11.49
N VAL A 109 -6.54 -2.10 -11.72
CA VAL A 109 -6.10 -2.61 -13.03
C VAL A 109 -5.75 -4.08 -12.85
N ASN A 110 -6.45 -4.97 -13.56
CA ASN A 110 -6.22 -6.43 -13.49
C ASN A 110 -6.16 -7.00 -12.07
N GLY A 111 -7.04 -6.52 -11.18
CA GLY A 111 -7.09 -6.97 -9.77
C GLY A 111 -6.05 -6.35 -8.84
N ALA A 112 -5.16 -5.49 -9.33
CA ALA A 112 -4.21 -4.73 -8.52
C ALA A 112 -4.62 -3.25 -8.41
N ILE A 113 -4.31 -2.62 -7.28
CA ILE A 113 -4.37 -1.16 -7.14
C ILE A 113 -3.01 -0.59 -7.56
N VAL A 114 -3.00 0.30 -8.55
CA VAL A 114 -1.77 0.92 -9.09
C VAL A 114 -1.88 2.44 -9.09
N ALA A 115 -0.75 3.14 -8.99
CA ALA A 115 -0.68 4.58 -9.22
C ALA A 115 -0.96 4.89 -10.69
N VAL A 116 -1.67 5.99 -10.95
CA VAL A 116 -2.01 6.43 -12.31
C VAL A 116 -1.78 7.92 -12.50
N ASP A 117 -1.53 8.31 -13.75
CA ASP A 117 -1.47 9.71 -14.15
C ASP A 117 -2.87 10.35 -14.27
N GLU A 118 -2.88 11.60 -14.72
CA GLU A 118 -4.08 12.42 -14.92
C GLU A 118 -5.05 11.79 -15.94
N GLU A 119 -4.54 11.08 -16.94
CA GLU A 119 -5.32 10.34 -17.94
C GLU A 119 -5.73 8.93 -17.46
N GLY A 120 -5.32 8.53 -16.26
CA GLY A 120 -5.63 7.22 -15.68
C GLY A 120 -4.74 6.09 -16.20
N ARG A 121 -3.60 6.41 -16.83
CA ARG A 121 -2.61 5.42 -17.27
C ARG A 121 -1.70 5.03 -16.10
N PRO A 122 -1.35 3.74 -15.94
CA PRO A 122 -0.44 3.30 -14.88
C PRO A 122 0.90 4.06 -14.89
N LEU A 123 1.38 4.38 -13.69
CA LEU A 123 2.72 4.93 -13.45
C LEU A 123 3.53 3.93 -12.63
N THR A 124 4.80 3.75 -13.02
CA THR A 124 5.81 3.17 -12.13
C THR A 124 6.19 4.18 -11.05
N GLU A 125 6.72 3.72 -9.91
CA GLU A 125 7.20 4.62 -8.86
C GLU A 125 8.41 5.43 -9.35
N SER A 126 9.23 4.87 -10.25
CA SER A 126 10.33 5.62 -10.87
C SER A 126 9.83 6.83 -11.65
N GLU A 127 8.78 6.67 -12.48
CA GLU A 127 8.16 7.78 -13.20
C GLU A 127 7.50 8.77 -12.26
N ARG A 128 6.77 8.27 -11.25
CA ARG A 128 6.08 9.11 -10.26
C ARG A 128 7.07 9.97 -9.47
N ILE A 129 8.16 9.38 -9.00
CA ILE A 129 9.20 10.04 -8.22
C ILE A 129 9.99 11.03 -9.07
N ALA A 130 10.31 10.69 -10.31
CA ALA A 130 10.97 11.62 -11.23
C ALA A 130 10.13 12.90 -11.43
N ARG A 131 8.81 12.78 -11.59
CA ARG A 131 7.90 13.94 -11.67
C ARG A 131 7.92 14.78 -10.39
N ILE A 132 7.92 14.13 -9.21
CA ILE A 132 7.99 14.84 -7.92
C ILE A 132 9.29 15.64 -7.82
N PHE A 133 10.44 15.02 -8.07
CA PHE A 133 11.74 15.69 -7.97
C PHE A 133 11.97 16.77 -9.03
N GLN A 134 11.34 16.68 -10.20
CA GLN A 134 11.35 17.76 -11.19
C GLN A 134 10.54 18.98 -10.74
N SER A 135 9.62 18.81 -9.79
CA SER A 135 8.76 19.87 -9.26
C SER A 135 9.23 20.49 -7.94
N LEU A 136 10.33 19.98 -7.37
CA LEU A 136 11.01 20.53 -6.20
C LEU A 136 11.93 21.69 -6.60
#